data_AF-A0A7Y3H878-F1
#
_entry.id   AF-A0A7Y3H878-F1
#
_cell.length_a   1.000
_cell.length_b   1.000
_cell.length_c   1.000
_cell.angle_alpha   90.00
_cell.angle_beta   90.00
_cell.angle_gamma   90.00
#
_symmetry.space_group_name_H-M   'P 1'
#
loop_
_entity.id
_entity.type
_entity.pdbx_description
1 polymer ?
#
loop_
_entity_poly.entity_id
_entity_poly.type
_entity_poly.pdbx_seq_one_letter_code
_entity_poly.pdbx_strand_id
1 'polypeptide(L)'
;MRETLESGFEQRSEFGPDTAPRALRDAVQQCIEMLENGTVRVAEPRADGWHVNQWLKKAVLLYFRLHPNVEIEGGHTRFFDKVPLRWGAEDRSSIGHTGARVVPPATVRRGAFIGRDAVLMPSYVNIGAFVGPGTMVDTWATVGSCAQVGAGVHLSGGVGIGGVLEPLQATPTIIEDDCFIGARSEIVEGVIVGKGSVISMGVYIGQSTR
;
A
#
# COMPACT_ATOMS: atom_id res chain seq x y z
N MET A 1 21.07 5.46 1.98
CA MET A 1 19.67 5.17 2.35
C MET A 1 19.41 3.66 2.46
N ARG A 2 19.50 2.87 1.38
CA ARG A 2 19.22 1.43 1.43
C ARG A 2 20.03 0.67 2.49
N GLU A 3 21.36 0.83 2.51
CA GLU A 3 22.24 0.20 3.51
C GLU A 3 21.86 0.59 4.94
N THR A 4 21.49 1.86 5.17
CA THR A 4 21.01 2.36 6.47
C THR A 4 19.73 1.64 6.91
N LEU A 5 18.80 1.39 5.99
CA LEU A 5 17.55 0.68 6.26
C LEU A 5 17.80 -0.81 6.50
N GLU A 6 18.68 -1.43 5.72
CA GLU A 6 19.02 -2.84 5.88
C GLU A 6 19.74 -3.09 7.21
N SER A 7 20.80 -2.31 7.51
CA SER A 7 21.51 -2.37 8.80
C SER A 7 20.60 -2.03 9.97
N GLY A 8 19.79 -0.97 9.84
CA GLY A 8 18.84 -0.58 10.86
C GLY A 8 17.77 -1.63 11.13
N PHE A 9 17.36 -2.39 10.10
CA PHE A 9 16.43 -3.49 10.26
C PHE A 9 17.07 -4.68 10.99
N GLU A 10 18.34 -5.00 10.76
CA GLU A 10 19.02 -6.07 11.51
C GLU A 10 19.12 -5.74 13.01
N GLN A 11 19.43 -4.48 13.33
CA GLN A 11 19.52 -3.97 14.71
C GLN A 11 18.18 -3.53 15.30
N ARG A 12 17.06 -3.79 14.61
CA ARG A 12 15.76 -3.19 14.94
C ARG A 12 15.38 -3.35 16.40
N SER A 13 15.75 -4.43 17.09
CA SER A 13 15.43 -4.68 18.51
C SER A 13 15.93 -3.60 19.46
N GLU A 14 16.95 -2.86 19.07
CA GLU A 14 17.55 -1.79 19.87
C GLU A 14 16.83 -0.43 19.70
N PHE A 15 15.95 -0.34 18.70
CA PHE A 15 15.30 0.91 18.31
C PHE A 15 13.84 0.97 18.73
N GLY A 16 13.43 2.16 19.14
CA GLY A 16 12.05 2.53 19.43
C GLY A 16 11.79 4.02 19.14
N PRO A 17 10.59 4.52 19.49
CA PRO A 17 10.15 5.88 19.22
C PRO A 17 11.09 6.98 19.67
N ASP A 18 11.89 6.77 20.72
CA ASP A 18 12.82 7.78 21.26
C ASP A 18 14.30 7.40 21.12
N THR A 19 14.61 6.15 20.78
CA THR A 19 15.99 5.62 20.80
C THR A 19 16.63 5.43 19.43
N ALA A 20 15.84 5.47 18.33
CA ALA A 20 16.40 5.31 17.00
C ALA A 20 17.33 6.46 16.58
N PRO A 21 18.50 6.17 15.97
CA PRO A 21 19.38 7.18 15.40
C PRO A 21 18.67 8.08 14.40
N ARG A 22 19.01 9.37 14.38
CA ARG A 22 18.42 10.35 13.46
C ARG A 22 18.54 9.92 12.00
N ALA A 23 19.72 9.43 11.59
CA ALA A 23 19.96 8.97 10.23
C ALA A 23 19.02 7.82 9.80
N LEU A 24 18.65 6.94 10.73
CA LEU A 24 17.69 5.86 10.45
C LEU A 24 16.27 6.41 10.28
N ARG A 25 15.86 7.35 11.14
CA ARG A 25 14.55 8.01 11.02
C ARG A 25 14.42 8.76 9.71
N ASP A 26 15.44 9.53 9.35
CA ASP A 26 15.48 10.29 8.10
C ASP A 26 15.41 9.34 6.89
N ALA A 27 16.15 8.23 6.91
CA ALA A 27 16.11 7.22 5.84
C ALA A 27 14.75 6.52 5.72
N VAL A 28 14.11 6.19 6.85
CA VAL A 28 12.76 5.61 6.87
C VAL A 28 11.74 6.60 6.32
N GLN A 29 11.78 7.85 6.79
CA GLN A 29 10.88 8.90 6.35
C GLN A 29 10.99 9.17 4.84
N GLN A 30 12.22 9.31 4.34
CA GLN A 30 12.50 9.46 2.91
C GLN A 30 11.97 8.26 2.10
N CYS A 31 12.14 7.04 2.59
CA CYS A 31 11.64 5.84 1.93
C CYS A 31 10.11 5.80 1.85
N ILE A 32 9.41 6.19 2.92
CA ILE A 32 7.94 6.26 2.92
C ILE A 32 7.45 7.32 1.93
N GLU A 33 8.12 8.47 1.84
CA GLU A 33 7.82 9.50 0.83
C GLU A 33 8.04 8.99 -0.60
N MET A 34 9.12 8.24 -0.84
CA MET A 34 9.40 7.63 -2.14
C MET A 34 8.37 6.56 -2.54
N LEU A 35 7.85 5.79 -1.58
CA LEU A 35 6.73 4.88 -1.82
C LEU A 35 5.45 5.64 -2.14
N GLU A 36 5.17 6.71 -1.40
CA GLU A 36 3.96 7.51 -1.53
C GLU A 36 3.88 8.26 -2.87
N ASN A 37 5.01 8.77 -3.35
CA ASN A 37 5.12 9.45 -4.65
C ASN A 37 5.35 8.50 -5.83
N GLY A 38 5.50 7.19 -5.57
CA GLY A 38 5.65 6.16 -6.60
C GLY A 38 7.00 6.13 -7.30
N THR A 39 8.01 6.86 -6.80
CA THR A 39 9.39 6.79 -7.33
C THR A 39 10.04 5.43 -7.06
N VAL A 40 9.57 4.72 -6.04
CA VAL A 40 9.86 3.30 -5.80
C VAL A 40 8.57 2.56 -5.50
N ARG A 41 8.59 1.24 -5.71
CA ARG A 41 7.46 0.35 -5.43
C ARG A 41 7.95 -0.97 -4.85
N VAL A 42 7.15 -1.57 -3.95
CA VAL A 42 7.53 -2.75 -3.16
C VAL A 42 7.84 -3.96 -4.06
N ALA A 43 7.08 -4.13 -5.14
CA ALA A 43 7.41 -5.07 -6.19
C ALA A 43 7.23 -4.39 -7.55
N GLU A 44 8.07 -4.76 -8.52
CA GLU A 44 8.08 -4.20 -9.88
C GLU A 44 8.27 -5.31 -10.92
N PRO A 45 7.69 -5.18 -12.12
CA PRO A 45 7.95 -6.11 -13.21
C PRO A 45 9.38 -5.93 -13.74
N ARG A 46 10.06 -7.05 -13.97
CA ARG A 46 11.36 -7.16 -14.64
C ARG A 46 11.25 -8.17 -15.78
N ALA A 47 12.34 -8.34 -16.55
CA ALA A 47 12.37 -9.25 -17.70
C ALA A 47 12.07 -10.72 -17.33
N ASP A 48 12.37 -11.11 -16.10
CA ASP A 48 12.19 -12.46 -15.54
C ASP A 48 10.95 -12.59 -14.64
N GLY A 49 10.07 -11.58 -14.62
CA GLY A 49 8.86 -11.55 -13.82
C GLY A 49 8.91 -10.49 -12.70
N TRP A 50 8.08 -10.67 -11.67
CA TRP A 50 7.96 -9.70 -10.59
C TRP A 50 9.11 -9.83 -9.58
N HIS A 51 9.79 -8.73 -9.32
CA HIS A 51 10.87 -8.65 -8.34
C HIS A 51 10.44 -7.88 -7.09
N VAL A 52 10.72 -8.44 -5.91
CA VAL A 52 10.39 -7.83 -4.62
C VAL A 52 11.59 -7.06 -4.06
N ASN A 53 11.40 -5.76 -3.85
CA ASN A 53 12.36 -4.87 -3.19
C ASN A 53 12.23 -5.01 -1.66
N GLN A 54 12.81 -6.07 -1.09
CA GLN A 54 12.65 -6.41 0.34
C GLN A 54 13.02 -5.27 1.30
N TRP A 55 14.00 -4.44 0.94
CA TRP A 55 14.42 -3.29 1.74
C TRP A 55 13.29 -2.26 1.94
N LEU A 56 12.33 -2.17 1.02
CA LEU A 56 11.14 -1.32 1.16
C LEU A 56 10.18 -1.89 2.22
N LYS A 57 9.99 -3.21 2.27
CA LYS A 57 9.23 -3.87 3.34
C LYS A 57 9.90 -3.67 4.70
N LYS A 58 11.23 -3.78 4.75
CA LYS A 58 12.02 -3.46 5.95
C LYS A 58 11.79 -2.02 6.41
N ALA A 59 11.74 -1.05 5.50
CA ALA A 59 11.45 0.35 5.82
C ALA A 59 10.04 0.56 6.40
N VAL A 60 9.02 -0.09 5.84
CA VAL A 60 7.64 -0.05 6.37
C VAL A 60 7.58 -0.64 7.78
N LEU A 61 8.24 -1.78 8.02
CA LEU A 61 8.29 -2.40 9.35
C LEU A 61 9.06 -1.53 10.37
N LEU A 62 10.17 -0.92 9.94
CA LEU A 62 10.89 0.07 10.74
C LEU A 62 9.99 1.27 11.07
N TYR A 63 9.24 1.79 10.10
CA TYR A 63 8.31 2.89 10.34
C TYR A 63 7.37 2.59 11.51
N PHE A 64 6.77 1.39 11.55
CA PHE A 64 5.90 1.00 12.66
C PHE A 64 6.61 0.92 14.01
N ARG A 65 7.89 0.54 14.02
CA ARG A 65 8.68 0.46 15.26
C ARG A 65 9.12 1.84 15.75
N LEU A 66 9.41 2.76 14.84
CA LEU A 66 9.92 4.10 15.16
C LEU A 66 8.84 5.12 15.51
N HIS A 67 7.55 4.76 15.34
CA HIS A 67 6.42 5.64 15.63
C HIS A 67 5.55 5.07 16.76
N PRO A 68 5.22 5.87 17.80
CA PRO A 68 4.25 5.49 18.80
C PRO A 68 2.83 5.60 18.24
N ASN A 69 1.87 4.92 18.87
CA ASN A 69 0.46 5.24 18.61
C ASN A 69 0.14 6.61 19.18
N VAL A 70 -0.68 7.37 18.48
CA VAL A 70 -1.17 8.68 18.92
C VAL A 70 -2.69 8.72 18.75
N GLU A 71 -3.36 9.59 19.49
CA GLU A 71 -4.76 9.89 19.20
C GLU A 71 -4.86 10.63 17.87
N ILE A 72 -5.80 10.22 17.01
CA ILE A 72 -6.07 10.87 15.72
C ILE A 72 -7.53 11.34 15.73
N GLU A 73 -7.74 12.64 15.53
CA GLU A 73 -9.08 13.21 15.47
C GLU A 73 -9.82 12.79 14.19
N GLY A 74 -11.06 12.31 14.33
CA GLY A 74 -11.92 11.83 13.24
C GLY A 74 -13.20 12.66 13.05
N GLY A 75 -13.19 13.92 13.49
CA GLY A 75 -14.38 14.78 13.52
C GLY A 75 -15.34 14.41 14.65
N HIS A 76 -16.17 13.38 14.45
CA HIS A 76 -17.18 12.93 15.43
C HIS A 76 -16.69 11.80 16.35
N THR A 77 -15.47 11.32 16.13
CA THR A 77 -14.84 10.24 16.90
C THR A 77 -13.33 10.48 17.01
N ARG A 78 -12.64 9.62 17.76
CA ARG A 78 -11.17 9.57 17.84
C ARG A 78 -10.69 8.16 17.50
N PHE A 79 -9.54 8.09 16.84
CA PHE A 79 -8.82 6.85 16.56
C PHE A 79 -7.52 6.81 17.36
N PHE A 80 -6.88 5.64 17.43
CA PHE A 80 -5.59 5.45 18.10
C PHE A 80 -4.70 4.54 17.24
N ASP A 81 -3.78 5.14 16.49
CA ASP A 81 -2.89 4.44 15.55
C ASP A 81 -1.57 5.22 15.41
N LYS A 82 -0.56 4.60 14.80
CA LYS A 82 0.76 5.18 14.55
C LYS A 82 1.02 5.52 13.08
N VAL A 83 0.14 5.09 12.17
CA VAL A 83 0.30 5.35 10.74
C VAL A 83 -0.64 6.48 10.35
N PRO A 84 -0.11 7.68 10.01
CA PRO A 84 -0.93 8.78 9.54
C PRO A 84 -1.67 8.44 8.25
N LEU A 85 -2.77 9.15 8.01
CA LEU A 85 -3.41 9.16 6.69
C LEU A 85 -2.57 10.00 5.73
N ARG A 86 -2.50 9.59 4.46
CA ARG A 86 -1.72 10.30 3.43
C ARG A 86 -2.11 11.77 3.35
N TRP A 87 -3.41 12.06 3.39
CA TRP A 87 -3.99 13.41 3.40
C TRP A 87 -4.74 13.70 4.70
N GLY A 88 -4.15 13.32 5.83
CA GLY A 88 -4.68 13.64 7.15
C GLY A 88 -4.52 15.12 7.51
N ALA A 89 -4.96 15.50 8.71
CA ALA A 89 -4.96 16.90 9.18
C ALA A 89 -3.57 17.58 9.16
N GLU A 90 -2.50 16.80 9.29
CA GLU A 90 -1.13 17.31 9.32
C GLU A 90 -0.48 17.42 7.92
N ASP A 91 -1.08 16.79 6.89
CA ASP A 91 -0.55 16.86 5.54
C ASP A 91 -0.94 18.19 4.89
N ARG A 92 0.09 18.93 4.46
CA ARG A 92 -0.07 20.20 3.73
C ARG A 92 -0.11 20.02 2.23
N SER A 93 0.13 18.80 1.74
CA SER A 93 0.02 18.49 0.32
C SER A 93 -1.44 18.56 -0.13
N SER A 94 -1.67 19.18 -1.29
CA SER A 94 -3.02 19.18 -1.86
C SER A 94 -3.25 17.87 -2.61
N ILE A 95 -4.32 17.16 -2.20
CA ILE A 95 -4.85 15.95 -2.86
C ILE A 95 -4.98 16.17 -4.38
N GLY A 96 -5.35 17.39 -4.80
CA GLY A 96 -5.56 17.75 -6.20
C GLY A 96 -4.33 17.56 -7.09
N HIS A 97 -3.10 17.60 -6.55
CA HIS A 97 -1.89 17.36 -7.35
C HIS A 97 -1.77 15.92 -7.86
N THR A 98 -2.48 14.97 -7.24
CA THR A 98 -2.48 13.58 -7.73
C THR A 98 -3.23 13.41 -9.05
N GLY A 99 -4.21 14.28 -9.34
CA GLY A 99 -5.18 14.06 -10.41
C GLY A 99 -6.12 12.88 -10.15
N ALA A 100 -6.10 12.28 -8.95
CA ALA A 100 -7.03 11.23 -8.55
C ALA A 100 -8.29 11.84 -7.92
N ARG A 101 -9.35 11.05 -7.86
CA ARG A 101 -10.57 11.38 -7.11
C ARG A 101 -10.63 10.53 -5.85
N VAL A 102 -10.70 11.18 -4.70
CA VAL A 102 -10.81 10.53 -3.39
C VAL A 102 -12.20 10.83 -2.83
N VAL A 103 -13.13 9.89 -2.96
CA VAL A 103 -14.55 10.08 -2.61
C VAL A 103 -14.74 9.81 -1.13
N PRO A 104 -15.36 10.70 -0.34
CA PRO A 104 -15.57 10.47 1.09
C PRO A 104 -16.42 9.22 1.37
N PRO A 105 -16.07 8.35 2.35
CA PRO A 105 -14.91 8.40 3.26
C PRO A 105 -13.69 7.52 2.84
N ALA A 106 -13.29 7.50 1.57
CA ALA A 106 -12.10 6.77 1.13
C ALA A 106 -10.86 7.15 1.96
N THR A 107 -10.12 6.12 2.39
CA THR A 107 -9.02 6.28 3.34
C THR A 107 -7.75 5.64 2.79
N VAL A 108 -6.66 6.42 2.77
CA VAL A 108 -5.35 6.00 2.27
C VAL A 108 -4.32 6.23 3.37
N ARG A 109 -3.58 5.18 3.76
CA ARG A 109 -2.45 5.33 4.68
C ARG A 109 -1.26 5.97 4.00
N ARG A 110 -0.46 6.69 4.78
CA ARG A 110 0.83 7.21 4.35
C ARG A 110 1.70 6.10 3.73
N GLY A 111 2.46 6.41 2.70
CA GLY A 111 3.34 5.44 2.03
C GLY A 111 2.65 4.55 1.00
N ALA A 112 1.42 4.85 0.59
CA ALA A 112 0.74 4.20 -0.54
C ALA A 112 0.70 5.16 -1.74
N PHE A 113 0.98 4.65 -2.95
CA PHE A 113 0.91 5.42 -4.18
C PHE A 113 -0.49 5.34 -4.83
N ILE A 114 -1.02 6.49 -5.24
CA ILE A 114 -2.26 6.61 -6.00
C ILE A 114 -1.96 7.30 -7.33
N GLY A 115 -2.20 6.61 -8.44
CA GLY A 115 -1.95 7.09 -9.80
C GLY A 115 -2.96 8.14 -10.26
N ARG A 116 -2.56 8.91 -11.27
CA ARG A 116 -3.40 9.92 -11.92
C ARG A 116 -4.68 9.30 -12.47
N ASP A 117 -5.79 10.04 -12.39
CA ASP A 117 -7.11 9.64 -12.89
C ASP A 117 -7.71 8.39 -12.21
N ALA A 118 -7.03 7.84 -11.18
CA ALA A 118 -7.62 6.81 -10.35
C ALA A 118 -8.81 7.37 -9.56
N VAL A 119 -9.81 6.52 -9.31
CA VAL A 119 -10.97 6.88 -8.50
C VAL A 119 -11.02 5.94 -7.31
N LEU A 120 -11.01 6.52 -6.11
CA LEU A 120 -11.19 5.81 -4.87
C LEU A 120 -12.60 6.14 -4.37
N MET A 121 -13.55 5.22 -4.59
CA MET A 121 -14.83 5.22 -3.87
C MET A 121 -14.57 4.96 -2.38
N PRO A 122 -15.57 5.01 -1.48
CA PRO A 122 -15.39 4.67 -0.07
C PRO A 122 -14.69 3.32 0.11
N SER A 123 -13.39 3.32 0.31
CA SER A 123 -12.50 2.16 0.22
C SER A 123 -11.26 2.38 1.09
N TYR A 124 -10.43 1.36 1.20
CA TYR A 124 -9.21 1.42 2.01
C TYR A 124 -7.97 1.02 1.21
N VAL A 125 -6.94 1.86 1.23
CA VAL A 125 -5.62 1.57 0.63
C VAL A 125 -4.55 1.63 1.71
N ASN A 126 -3.86 0.51 1.91
CA ASN A 126 -2.90 0.35 3.00
C ASN A 126 -1.47 0.72 2.56
N ILE A 127 -0.58 0.94 3.54
CA ILE A 127 0.81 1.36 3.33
C ILE A 127 1.59 0.42 2.40
N GLY A 128 2.43 0.98 1.54
CA GLY A 128 3.24 0.27 0.55
C GLY A 128 2.48 -0.19 -0.69
N ALA A 129 1.15 -0.04 -0.73
CA ALA A 129 0.36 -0.35 -1.92
C ALA A 129 0.70 0.60 -3.07
N PHE A 130 0.54 0.11 -4.29
CA PHE A 130 0.67 0.88 -5.52
C PHE A 130 -0.63 0.73 -6.33
N VAL A 131 -1.36 1.81 -6.52
CA VAL A 131 -2.56 1.85 -7.38
C VAL A 131 -2.23 2.63 -8.64
N GLY A 132 -2.21 1.93 -9.78
CA GLY A 132 -1.88 2.51 -11.07
C GLY A 132 -2.88 3.55 -11.59
N PRO A 133 -2.52 4.29 -12.65
CA PRO A 133 -3.35 5.33 -13.22
C PRO A 133 -4.64 4.78 -13.83
N GLY A 134 -5.71 5.57 -13.78
CA GLY A 134 -7.02 5.22 -14.34
C GLY A 134 -7.74 4.06 -13.64
N THR A 135 -7.19 3.53 -12.55
CA THR A 135 -7.79 2.40 -11.82
C THR A 135 -9.00 2.83 -11.01
N MET A 136 -10.04 2.00 -11.04
CA MET A 136 -11.28 2.14 -10.30
C MET A 136 -11.24 1.25 -9.06
N VAL A 137 -11.22 1.86 -7.87
CA VAL A 137 -11.37 1.17 -6.57
C VAL A 137 -12.76 1.46 -6.04
N ASP A 138 -13.69 0.51 -6.23
CA ASP A 138 -15.11 0.71 -5.89
C ASP A 138 -15.41 0.63 -4.39
N THR A 139 -16.65 0.97 -4.07
CA THR A 139 -17.16 1.05 -2.70
C THR A 139 -16.93 -0.25 -1.93
N TRP A 140 -16.29 -0.09 -0.77
CA TRP A 140 -15.85 -1.11 0.17
C TRP A 140 -14.81 -2.09 -0.37
N ALA A 141 -14.13 -1.76 -1.48
CA ALA A 141 -12.95 -2.49 -1.87
C ALA A 141 -11.77 -2.18 -0.93
N THR A 142 -10.83 -3.12 -0.84
CA THR A 142 -9.62 -3.00 -0.02
C THR A 142 -8.39 -3.31 -0.87
N VAL A 143 -7.38 -2.43 -0.82
CA VAL A 143 -6.05 -2.65 -1.38
C VAL A 143 -5.06 -2.80 -0.22
N GLY A 144 -4.66 -4.05 0.04
CA GLY A 144 -3.83 -4.42 1.18
C GLY A 144 -2.39 -3.92 1.10
N SER A 145 -1.65 -4.07 2.21
CA SER A 145 -0.28 -3.56 2.31
C SER A 145 0.61 -4.18 1.24
N CYS A 146 1.43 -3.36 0.59
CA CYS A 146 2.33 -3.77 -0.48
C CYS A 146 1.66 -4.27 -1.77
N ALA A 147 0.33 -4.37 -1.86
CA ALA A 147 -0.35 -4.84 -3.07
C ALA A 147 -0.03 -3.96 -4.28
N GLN A 148 0.10 -4.59 -5.45
CA GLN A 148 0.44 -3.91 -6.70
C GLN A 148 -0.75 -4.01 -7.66
N VAL A 149 -1.45 -2.90 -7.85
CA VAL A 149 -2.59 -2.80 -8.77
C VAL A 149 -2.13 -1.99 -9.99
N GLY A 150 -2.26 -2.60 -11.17
CA GLY A 150 -1.87 -2.03 -12.46
C GLY A 150 -2.69 -0.81 -12.87
N ALA A 151 -2.43 -0.33 -14.08
CA ALA A 151 -3.20 0.73 -14.72
C ALA A 151 -4.52 0.18 -15.30
N GLY A 152 -5.57 1.00 -15.32
CA GLY A 152 -6.85 0.64 -15.94
C GLY A 152 -7.57 -0.55 -15.29
N VAL A 153 -7.19 -0.92 -14.06
CA VAL A 153 -7.83 -2.02 -13.33
C VAL A 153 -9.19 -1.57 -12.80
N HIS A 154 -10.18 -2.47 -12.79
CA HIS A 154 -11.45 -2.25 -12.09
C HIS A 154 -11.59 -3.25 -10.94
N LEU A 155 -11.41 -2.75 -9.71
CA LEU A 155 -11.75 -3.48 -8.49
C LEU A 155 -13.19 -3.15 -8.12
N SER A 156 -14.11 -4.06 -8.40
CA SER A 156 -15.54 -3.86 -8.15
C SER A 156 -15.88 -3.78 -6.65
N GLY A 157 -17.13 -3.42 -6.35
CA GLY A 157 -17.59 -3.22 -4.97
C GLY A 157 -17.30 -4.41 -4.05
N GLY A 158 -16.65 -4.13 -2.92
CA GLY A 158 -16.31 -5.13 -1.92
C GLY A 158 -15.22 -6.12 -2.32
N VAL A 159 -14.43 -5.83 -3.35
CA VAL A 159 -13.24 -6.64 -3.70
C VAL A 159 -12.15 -6.45 -2.66
N GLY A 160 -11.58 -7.54 -2.15
CA GLY A 160 -10.41 -7.49 -1.30
C GLY A 160 -9.15 -7.96 -2.02
N ILE A 161 -8.11 -7.13 -2.02
CA ILE A 161 -6.76 -7.45 -2.47
C ILE A 161 -5.90 -7.59 -1.22
N GLY A 162 -5.51 -8.81 -0.88
CA GLY A 162 -4.77 -9.14 0.33
C GLY A 162 -3.42 -8.46 0.41
N GLY A 163 -3.06 -8.00 1.61
CA GLY A 163 -1.74 -7.41 1.88
C GLY A 163 -0.69 -8.46 2.21
N VAL A 164 0.56 -8.22 1.80
CA VAL A 164 1.70 -9.10 2.12
C VAL A 164 2.92 -8.26 2.48
N LEU A 165 3.01 -7.88 3.76
CA LEU A 165 4.19 -7.19 4.29
C LEU A 165 5.26 -8.19 4.74
N GLU A 166 4.84 -9.24 5.46
CA GLU A 166 5.67 -10.37 5.86
C GLU A 166 5.10 -11.67 5.25
N PRO A 167 5.96 -12.64 4.90
CA PRO A 167 7.41 -12.61 5.00
C PRO A 167 8.07 -11.69 3.95
N LEU A 168 9.30 -11.23 4.21
CA LEU A 168 9.96 -10.18 3.41
C LEU A 168 10.14 -10.58 1.94
N GLN A 169 10.50 -11.84 1.69
CA GLN A 169 10.72 -12.39 0.36
C GLN A 169 9.43 -12.66 -0.43
N ALA A 170 8.27 -12.73 0.23
CA ALA A 170 7.03 -13.04 -0.46
C ALA A 170 6.63 -11.91 -1.41
N THR A 171 6.21 -12.29 -2.61
CA THR A 171 5.60 -11.38 -3.56
C THR A 171 4.27 -10.89 -3.00
N PRO A 172 3.99 -9.57 -3.04
CA PRO A 172 2.67 -9.08 -2.69
C PRO A 172 1.63 -9.50 -3.72
N THR A 173 0.35 -9.43 -3.34
CA THR A 173 -0.73 -9.67 -4.30
C THR A 173 -0.63 -8.65 -5.43
N ILE A 174 -0.64 -9.15 -6.67
CA ILE A 174 -0.49 -8.34 -7.87
C ILE A 174 -1.73 -8.52 -8.74
N ILE A 175 -2.31 -7.41 -9.16
CA ILE A 175 -3.31 -7.33 -10.21
C ILE A 175 -2.68 -6.54 -11.34
N GLU A 176 -2.34 -7.19 -12.44
CA GLU A 176 -1.70 -6.52 -13.58
C GLU A 176 -2.69 -5.62 -14.33
N ASP A 177 -2.17 -4.85 -15.29
CA ASP A 177 -2.95 -3.84 -16.02
C ASP A 177 -4.23 -4.41 -16.64
N ASP A 178 -5.22 -3.53 -16.82
CA ASP A 178 -6.45 -3.78 -17.57
C ASP A 178 -7.30 -4.96 -17.04
N CYS A 179 -7.06 -5.41 -15.80
CA CYS A 179 -7.86 -6.47 -15.18
C CYS A 179 -9.22 -5.96 -14.69
N PHE A 180 -10.24 -6.81 -14.79
CA PHE A 180 -11.52 -6.60 -14.13
C PHE A 180 -11.69 -7.64 -13.01
N ILE A 181 -11.91 -7.19 -11.78
CA ILE A 181 -12.19 -8.04 -10.62
C ILE A 181 -13.63 -7.78 -10.17
N GLY A 182 -14.49 -8.78 -10.36
CA GLY A 182 -15.91 -8.71 -10.05
C GLY A 182 -16.20 -8.59 -8.55
N ALA A 183 -17.37 -8.04 -8.23
CA ALA A 183 -17.76 -7.71 -6.86
C ALA A 183 -17.65 -8.89 -5.89
N ARG A 184 -17.25 -8.60 -4.65
CA ARG A 184 -17.08 -9.59 -3.56
C ARG A 184 -16.08 -10.71 -3.82
N SER A 185 -15.23 -10.56 -4.82
CA SER A 185 -14.08 -11.45 -5.04
C SER A 185 -12.93 -11.05 -4.12
N GLU A 186 -12.08 -12.01 -3.79
CA GLU A 186 -10.94 -11.82 -2.91
C GLU A 186 -9.70 -12.46 -3.54
N ILE A 187 -8.61 -11.70 -3.70
CA ILE A 187 -7.33 -12.18 -4.21
C ILE A 187 -6.27 -11.93 -3.14
N VAL A 188 -5.63 -12.98 -2.64
CA VAL A 188 -4.79 -12.89 -1.43
C VAL A 188 -3.47 -13.65 -1.56
N GLU A 189 -2.64 -13.56 -0.52
CA GLU A 189 -1.47 -14.41 -0.32
C GLU A 189 -0.44 -14.37 -1.46
N GLY A 190 -0.29 -13.23 -2.13
CA GLY A 190 0.72 -13.06 -3.18
C GLY A 190 0.32 -13.64 -4.53
N VAL A 191 -0.97 -13.95 -4.73
CA VAL A 191 -1.50 -14.33 -6.04
C VAL A 191 -1.28 -13.21 -7.05
N ILE A 192 -0.94 -13.61 -8.28
CA ILE A 192 -0.75 -12.71 -9.42
C ILE A 192 -1.89 -12.97 -10.40
N VAL A 193 -2.70 -11.94 -10.67
CA VAL A 193 -3.70 -11.94 -11.74
C VAL A 193 -3.07 -11.26 -12.95
N GLY A 194 -2.85 -12.05 -14.01
CA GLY A 194 -2.16 -11.61 -15.22
C GLY A 194 -2.96 -10.59 -16.04
N LYS A 195 -2.25 -9.76 -16.81
CA LYS A 195 -2.79 -8.63 -17.57
C LYS A 195 -4.06 -8.96 -18.35
N GLY A 196 -5.06 -8.07 -18.27
CA GLY A 196 -6.31 -8.16 -19.03
C GLY A 196 -7.28 -9.25 -18.57
N SER A 197 -7.02 -9.91 -17.43
CA SER A 197 -7.88 -10.96 -16.92
C SER A 197 -9.23 -10.41 -16.45
N VAL A 198 -10.28 -11.21 -16.59
CA VAL A 198 -11.63 -10.90 -16.10
C VAL A 198 -12.04 -11.96 -15.09
N ILE A 199 -12.14 -11.56 -13.83
CA ILE A 199 -12.59 -12.39 -12.72
C ILE A 199 -14.04 -12.04 -12.42
N SER A 200 -14.93 -13.03 -12.35
CA SER A 200 -16.35 -12.83 -12.03
C SER A 200 -16.56 -12.43 -10.56
N MET A 201 -17.81 -12.31 -10.14
CA MET A 201 -18.18 -12.05 -8.74
C MET A 201 -17.96 -13.28 -7.85
N GLY A 202 -17.60 -13.06 -6.58
CA GLY A 202 -17.50 -14.10 -5.56
C GLY A 202 -16.42 -15.15 -5.82
N VAL A 203 -15.34 -14.78 -6.52
CA VAL A 203 -14.19 -15.64 -6.77
C VAL A 203 -13.14 -15.39 -5.69
N TYR A 204 -12.75 -16.44 -4.98
CA TYR A 204 -11.80 -16.36 -3.86
C TYR A 204 -10.52 -17.12 -4.22
N ILE A 205 -9.42 -16.39 -4.46
CA ILE A 205 -8.15 -16.95 -4.89
C ILE A 205 -7.07 -16.64 -3.85
N GLY A 206 -6.67 -17.67 -3.11
CA GLY A 206 -5.45 -17.70 -2.31
C GLY A 206 -4.50 -18.78 -2.81
N GLN A 207 -3.39 -19.02 -2.11
CA GLN A 207 -2.38 -20.01 -2.49
C GLN A 207 -2.91 -21.45 -2.47
N SER A 208 -4.03 -21.70 -1.78
CA SER A 208 -4.65 -23.03 -1.67
C SER A 208 -5.88 -23.22 -2.57
N THR A 209 -6.27 -22.20 -3.36
CA THR A 209 -7.40 -22.31 -4.29
C THR A 209 -7.01 -23.19 -5.48
N ARG A 210 -7.87 -24.18 -5.81
CA ARG A 210 -7.67 -25.12 -6.91
C ARG A 210 -8.35 -24.67 -8.19
#